data_AF-A0A2V5QUB7-F1
#
_entry.id   AF-A0A2V5QUB7-F1
#
_cell.length_a   1.000
_cell.length_b   1.000
_cell.length_c   1.000
_cell.angle_alpha   90.00
_cell.angle_beta   90.00
_cell.angle_gamma   90.00
#
_symmetry.space_group_name_H-M   'P 1'
#
loop_
_entity.id
_entity.type
_entity.pdbx_description
1 polymer ?
#
loop_
_entity_poly.entity_id
_entity_poly.type
_entity_poly.pdbx_seq_one_letter_code
_entity_poly.pdbx_strand_id
1 'polypeptide(L)'
;MVEYQPTSRRPIAQMFRRTGEEAANLCVRLGIPPDAISYLSIVAALGAALCFWKSGRNTLLLIIAPLFCLLRLWFNMLDGLVAVAAGKASARGEIVNDLPDRISDVIIFVGVAHSDLMIPVIGYWTAILSLFTAYVGLFGQAIGERRQFGGIMSKPWRMVTLSLGAWAMFMCRSGLHDFGRLTILDWTCLVMIAGCLQTIIIRLKRIVTALQDGAR
;
A
#
# COMPACT_ATOMS: atom_id res chain seq x y z
N MET A 1 22.25 21.96 -13.95
CA MET A 1 21.79 20.80 -13.15
C MET A 1 20.80 20.05 -14.02
N VAL A 2 20.98 18.75 -14.21
CA VAL A 2 20.04 17.93 -15.01
C VAL A 2 18.70 17.95 -14.30
N GLU A 3 17.67 18.49 -14.95
CA GLU A 3 16.30 18.50 -14.44
C GLU A 3 15.84 17.04 -14.29
N TYR A 4 15.59 16.62 -13.05
CA TYR A 4 15.22 15.25 -12.77
C TYR A 4 13.79 14.97 -13.26
N GLN A 5 13.70 14.21 -14.35
CA GLN A 5 12.42 13.72 -14.87
C GLN A 5 12.16 12.30 -14.34
N PRO A 6 11.12 12.08 -13.52
CA PRO A 6 10.81 10.76 -13.01
C PRO A 6 10.46 9.82 -14.17
N THR A 7 11.20 8.71 -14.26
CA THR A 7 11.19 7.79 -15.41
C THR A 7 9.86 7.07 -15.59
N SER A 8 9.05 6.97 -14.53
CA SER A 8 7.70 6.43 -14.60
C SER A 8 6.86 6.90 -13.40
N ARG A 9 5.62 7.32 -13.66
CA ARG A 9 4.67 7.64 -12.60
C ARG A 9 3.45 6.75 -12.68
N ARG A 10 2.97 6.37 -11.50
CA ARG A 10 1.74 5.61 -11.39
C ARG A 10 0.56 6.51 -11.73
N PRO A 11 -0.39 6.07 -12.58
CA PRO A 11 -1.63 6.81 -12.75
C PRO A 11 -2.41 6.82 -11.42
N ILE A 12 -2.67 8.02 -10.90
CA ILE A 12 -3.51 8.25 -9.72
C ILE A 12 -4.91 8.60 -10.23
N ALA A 13 -5.95 7.99 -9.63
CA ALA A 13 -7.32 8.34 -9.95
C ALA A 13 -7.56 9.84 -9.71
N GLN A 14 -8.07 10.57 -10.70
CA GLN A 14 -8.23 12.03 -10.62
C GLN A 14 -9.06 12.47 -9.42
N MET A 15 -10.12 11.72 -9.08
CA MET A 15 -10.92 11.98 -7.87
C MET A 15 -10.10 11.91 -6.59
N PHE A 16 -9.25 10.88 -6.45
CA PHE A 16 -8.39 10.75 -5.27
C PHE A 16 -7.36 11.88 -5.23
N ARG A 17 -6.75 12.23 -6.37
CA ARG A 17 -5.80 13.34 -6.49
C ARG A 17 -6.39 14.67 -5.99
N ARG A 18 -7.62 15.00 -6.40
CA ARG A 18 -8.31 16.23 -6.00
C ARG A 18 -8.41 16.39 -4.48
N THR A 19 -8.54 15.30 -3.73
CA THR A 19 -8.61 15.35 -2.25
C THR A 19 -7.33 15.88 -1.60
N GLY A 20 -6.19 15.86 -2.30
CA GLY A 20 -4.89 16.29 -1.77
C GLY A 20 -4.35 17.57 -2.39
N GLU A 21 -5.01 18.18 -3.38
CA GLU A 21 -4.48 19.34 -4.11
C GLU A 21 -4.36 20.59 -3.23
N GLU A 22 -5.42 20.91 -2.47
CA GLU A 22 -5.40 22.04 -1.53
C GLU A 22 -4.40 21.82 -0.39
N ALA A 23 -4.38 20.60 0.15
CA ALA A 23 -3.42 20.22 1.19
C ALA A 23 -1.97 20.31 0.68
N ALA A 24 -1.70 19.88 -0.56
CA ALA A 24 -0.38 20.00 -1.16
C ALA A 24 0.05 21.46 -1.29
N ASN A 25 -0.85 22.33 -1.77
CA ASN A 25 -0.60 23.76 -1.86
C ASN A 25 -0.32 24.38 -0.48
N LEU A 26 -1.07 23.98 0.55
CA LEU A 26 -0.84 24.42 1.92
C LEU A 26 0.52 23.95 2.44
N CYS A 27 0.87 22.68 2.25
CA CYS A 27 2.18 22.14 2.65
C CYS A 27 3.34 22.88 1.97
N VAL A 28 3.20 23.20 0.67
CA VAL A 28 4.21 23.99 -0.07
C VAL A 28 4.32 25.40 0.51
N ARG A 29 3.19 26.07 0.78
CA ARG A 29 3.17 27.41 1.41
C ARG A 29 3.81 27.42 2.80
N LEU A 30 3.58 26.37 3.58
CA LEU A 30 4.15 26.19 4.92
C LEU A 30 5.59 25.65 4.91
N GLY A 31 6.16 25.35 3.74
CA GLY A 31 7.52 24.83 3.61
C GLY A 31 7.70 23.40 4.15
N ILE A 32 6.62 22.63 4.29
CA ILE A 32 6.67 21.25 4.80
C ILE A 32 7.40 20.36 3.78
N PRO A 33 8.47 19.65 4.17
CA PRO A 33 9.21 18.81 3.24
C PRO A 33 8.40 17.54 2.89
N PRO A 34 8.45 17.05 1.63
CA PRO A 34 7.81 15.79 1.22
C PRO A 34 8.19 14.61 2.10
N ASP A 35 9.46 14.50 2.47
CA ASP A 35 10.01 13.44 3.30
C ASP A 35 9.30 13.33 4.66
N ALA A 36 8.92 14.47 5.27
CA ALA A 36 8.16 14.47 6.52
C ALA A 36 6.77 13.83 6.35
N ILE A 37 6.13 14.07 5.20
CA ILE A 37 4.83 13.49 4.87
C ILE A 37 4.98 11.98 4.66
N SER A 38 6.06 11.53 4.01
CA SER A 38 6.38 10.10 3.90
C SER A 38 6.57 9.44 5.28
N TYR A 39 7.20 10.12 6.24
CA TYR A 39 7.29 9.60 7.62
C TYR A 39 5.95 9.58 8.35
N LEU A 40 5.07 10.57 8.13
CA LEU A 40 3.71 10.55 8.67
C LEU A 40 2.90 9.36 8.16
N SER A 41 3.18 8.87 6.94
CA SER A 41 2.57 7.64 6.43
C SER A 41 2.91 6.41 7.27
N ILE A 42 4.13 6.31 7.81
CA ILE A 42 4.55 5.23 8.73
C ILE A 42 3.82 5.37 10.07
N VAL A 43 3.70 6.59 10.59
CA VAL A 43 2.97 6.84 11.84
C VAL A 43 1.50 6.41 11.71
N ALA A 44 0.85 6.73 10.59
CA ALA A 44 -0.49 6.26 10.30
C ALA A 44 -0.55 4.72 10.17
N ALA A 45 0.46 4.09 9.56
CA ALA A 45 0.55 2.63 9.49
C ALA A 45 0.70 1.96 10.87
N LEU A 46 1.50 2.55 11.77
CA LEU A 46 1.60 2.12 13.16
C LEU A 46 0.25 2.24 13.89
N GLY A 47 -0.46 3.36 13.68
CA GLY A 47 -1.82 3.55 14.21
C GLY A 47 -2.78 2.45 13.74
N ALA A 48 -2.77 2.13 12.43
CA ALA A 48 -3.56 1.02 11.88
C ALA A 48 -3.17 -0.32 12.50
N ALA A 49 -1.87 -0.64 12.58
CA ALA A 49 -1.39 -1.89 13.12
C ALA A 49 -1.76 -2.09 14.59
N LEU A 50 -1.63 -1.04 15.42
CA LEU A 50 -2.04 -1.07 16.83
C LEU A 50 -3.55 -1.28 16.97
N CYS A 51 -4.35 -0.61 16.13
CA CYS A 51 -5.80 -0.81 16.12
C CYS A 51 -6.17 -2.24 15.72
N PHE A 52 -5.55 -2.80 14.68
CA PHE A 52 -5.75 -4.19 14.28
C PHE A 52 -5.33 -5.16 15.38
N TRP A 53 -4.15 -4.99 15.99
CA TRP A 53 -3.69 -5.87 17.07
C TRP A 53 -4.70 -5.88 18.23
N LYS A 54 -5.21 -4.72 18.64
CA LYS A 54 -6.17 -4.65 19.75
C LYS A 54 -7.61 -4.99 19.35
N SER A 55 -7.89 -5.25 18.06
CA SER A 55 -9.25 -5.40 17.55
C SER A 55 -9.97 -6.66 18.02
N GLY A 56 -9.24 -7.73 18.36
CA GLY A 56 -9.83 -8.92 18.98
C GLY A 56 -10.45 -8.63 20.36
N ARG A 57 -9.89 -7.67 21.11
CA ARG A 57 -10.40 -7.24 22.42
C ARG A 57 -11.43 -6.12 22.29
N ASN A 58 -11.26 -5.22 21.33
CA ASN A 58 -12.19 -4.13 21.06
C ASN A 58 -12.51 -4.05 19.56
N THR A 59 -13.63 -4.64 19.17
CA THR A 59 -14.03 -4.76 17.77
C THR A 59 -14.32 -3.40 17.11
N LEU A 60 -14.59 -2.32 17.87
CA LEU A 60 -14.74 -0.97 17.31
C LEU A 60 -13.47 -0.50 16.59
N LEU A 61 -12.31 -1.04 16.96
CA LEU A 61 -11.05 -0.76 16.30
C LEU A 61 -11.00 -1.28 14.87
N LEU A 62 -11.86 -2.22 14.47
CA LEU A 62 -12.01 -2.62 13.06
C LEU A 62 -12.64 -1.54 12.19
N ILE A 63 -13.33 -0.55 12.77
CA ILE A 63 -13.77 0.65 12.03
C ILE A 63 -12.61 1.63 11.89
N ILE A 64 -11.86 1.83 12.98
CA ILE A 64 -10.81 2.85 13.10
C ILE A 64 -9.54 2.45 12.33
N ALA A 65 -9.12 1.18 12.36
CA ALA A 65 -7.90 0.74 11.69
C ALA A 65 -7.91 1.01 10.18
N PRO A 66 -9.01 0.73 9.44
CA PRO A 66 -9.16 1.13 8.04
C PRO A 66 -9.01 2.64 7.78
N LEU A 67 -9.46 3.51 8.69
CA LEU A 67 -9.28 4.96 8.53
C LEU A 67 -7.81 5.34 8.53
N PHE A 68 -7.00 4.71 9.40
CA PHE A 68 -5.55 4.88 9.39
C PHE A 68 -4.90 4.32 8.12
N CYS A 69 -5.38 3.18 7.58
CA CYS A 69 -4.91 2.66 6.29
C CYS A 69 -5.15 3.64 5.14
N LEU A 70 -6.35 4.25 5.09
CA LEU A 70 -6.72 5.26 4.10
C LEU A 70 -5.91 6.55 4.28
N LEU A 71 -5.74 7.01 5.52
CA LEU A 71 -4.91 8.17 5.84
C LEU A 71 -3.45 7.96 5.39
N ARG A 72 -2.90 6.78 5.64
CA ARG A 72 -1.57 6.39 5.19
C ARG A 72 -1.47 6.40 3.65
N LEU A 73 -2.49 5.91 2.95
CA LEU A 73 -2.53 5.98 1.48
C LEU A 73 -2.60 7.44 0.98
N TRP A 74 -3.33 8.29 1.70
CA TRP A 74 -3.46 9.70 1.40
C TRP A 74 -2.15 10.47 1.61
N PHE A 75 -1.42 10.23 2.71
CA PHE A 75 -0.09 10.81 2.92
C PHE A 75 0.90 10.42 1.84
N ASN A 76 0.90 9.16 1.40
CA ASN A 76 1.75 8.73 0.31
C ASN A 76 1.39 9.38 -1.05
N MET A 77 0.14 9.76 -1.26
CA MET A 77 -0.20 10.56 -2.43
C MET A 77 0.26 12.01 -2.26
N LEU A 78 0.05 12.56 -1.05
CA LEU A 78 0.36 13.95 -0.72
C LEU A 78 1.87 14.22 -0.82
N ASP A 79 2.74 13.32 -0.36
CA ASP A 79 4.20 13.49 -0.48
C ASP A 79 4.63 13.68 -1.94
N GLY A 80 4.06 12.90 -2.86
CA GLY A 80 4.33 12.97 -4.29
C GLY A 80 3.80 14.27 -4.89
N LEU A 81 2.62 14.74 -4.47
CA LEU A 81 2.09 16.03 -4.92
C LEU A 81 2.95 17.20 -4.45
N VAL A 82 3.36 17.20 -3.18
CA VAL A 82 4.22 18.24 -2.60
C VAL A 82 5.60 18.23 -3.23
N ALA A 83 6.19 17.06 -3.48
CA ALA A 83 7.49 16.96 -4.15
C ALA A 83 7.49 17.60 -5.54
N VAL A 84 6.38 17.44 -6.27
CA VAL A 84 6.20 18.01 -7.61
C VAL A 84 5.96 19.51 -7.54
N ALA A 85 5.01 19.94 -6.71
CA ALA A 85 4.64 21.34 -6.58
C ALA A 85 5.79 22.19 -6.02
N ALA A 86 6.64 21.62 -5.16
CA ALA A 86 7.82 22.30 -4.61
C ALA A 86 9.05 22.24 -5.52
N GLY A 87 9.00 21.58 -6.68
CA GLY A 87 10.18 21.38 -7.54
C GLY A 87 11.29 20.53 -6.89
N LYS A 88 10.95 19.70 -5.90
CA LYS A 88 11.89 18.89 -5.10
C LYS A 88 11.94 17.42 -5.54
N ALA A 89 11.39 17.10 -6.71
CA ALA A 89 11.48 15.74 -7.26
C ALA A 89 12.96 15.36 -7.48
N SER A 90 13.39 14.24 -6.91
CA SER A 90 14.78 13.75 -6.99
C SER A 90 14.84 12.24 -6.87
N ALA A 91 15.93 11.63 -7.34
CA ALA A 91 16.17 10.19 -7.20
C ALA A 91 16.20 9.74 -5.73
N ARG A 92 16.79 10.56 -4.84
CA ARG A 92 16.72 10.33 -3.39
C ARG A 92 15.27 10.37 -2.89
N GLY A 93 14.48 11.34 -3.35
CA GLY A 93 13.07 11.48 -3.00
C GLY A 93 12.23 10.28 -3.45
N GLU A 94 12.53 9.66 -4.59
CA GLU A 94 11.87 8.42 -5.00
C GLU A 94 12.10 7.28 -4.01
N ILE A 95 13.34 7.12 -3.51
CA ILE A 95 13.66 6.11 -2.50
C ILE A 95 12.94 6.41 -1.18
N VAL A 96 12.94 7.68 -0.75
CA VAL A 96 12.30 8.11 0.51
C VAL A 96 10.78 8.04 0.43
N ASN A 97 10.17 8.14 -0.76
CA ASN A 97 8.74 7.88 -0.94
C ASN A 97 8.47 6.36 -0.93
N ASP A 98 9.27 5.61 -1.67
CA ASP A 98 9.00 4.20 -1.88
C ASP A 98 9.26 3.36 -0.62
N LEU A 99 10.38 3.51 0.08
CA LEU A 99 10.76 2.63 1.19
C LEU A 99 9.76 2.64 2.37
N PRO A 100 9.32 3.82 2.88
CA PRO A 100 8.28 3.92 3.92
C PRO A 100 7.01 3.16 3.61
N ASP A 101 6.62 3.05 2.34
CA ASP A 101 5.43 2.30 1.96
C ASP A 101 5.54 0.82 2.22
N ARG A 102 6.71 0.25 1.98
CA ARG A 102 6.95 -1.19 2.14
C ARG A 102 6.95 -1.52 3.62
N ILE A 103 7.62 -0.68 4.41
CA ILE A 103 7.61 -0.75 5.86
C ILE A 103 6.16 -0.64 6.37
N SER A 104 5.39 0.32 5.86
CA SER A 104 3.99 0.52 6.24
C SER A 104 3.09 -0.68 5.91
N ASP A 105 3.23 -1.28 4.72
CA ASP A 105 2.49 -2.50 4.34
C ASP A 105 2.78 -3.62 5.35
N VAL A 106 4.06 -3.87 5.66
CA VAL A 106 4.47 -4.92 6.59
C VAL A 106 3.94 -4.66 8.00
N ILE A 107 4.10 -3.44 8.52
CA ILE A 107 3.61 -3.04 9.85
C ILE A 107 2.11 -3.32 9.98
N ILE A 108 1.31 -2.93 8.98
CA ILE A 108 -0.14 -3.13 8.98
C ILE A 108 -0.47 -4.62 9.02
N PHE A 109 0.10 -5.43 8.12
CA PHE A 109 -0.22 -6.87 8.07
C PHE A 109 0.30 -7.63 9.29
N VAL A 110 1.39 -7.20 9.92
CA VAL A 110 1.83 -7.73 11.21
C VAL A 110 0.81 -7.42 12.30
N GLY A 111 0.25 -6.20 12.33
CA GLY A 111 -0.84 -5.86 13.25
C GLY A 111 -2.10 -6.69 13.03
N VAL A 112 -2.46 -6.94 11.76
CA VAL A 112 -3.59 -7.82 11.38
C VAL A 112 -3.33 -9.26 11.81
N ALA A 113 -2.12 -9.79 11.58
CA ALA A 113 -1.74 -11.16 11.94
C ALA A 113 -1.84 -11.42 13.45
N HIS A 114 -1.67 -10.40 14.29
CA HIS A 114 -1.79 -10.50 15.76
C HIS A 114 -3.11 -9.95 16.29
N SER A 115 -4.14 -9.80 15.44
CA SER A 115 -5.44 -9.27 15.86
C SER A 115 -6.27 -10.22 16.74
N ASP A 116 -5.84 -11.47 16.91
CA ASP A 116 -6.62 -12.60 17.46
C ASP A 116 -7.90 -12.92 16.65
N LEU A 117 -8.05 -12.30 15.48
CA LEU A 117 -9.21 -12.41 14.59
C LEU A 117 -8.90 -13.14 13.28
N MET A 118 -7.69 -13.70 13.14
CA MET A 118 -7.28 -14.46 11.97
C MET A 118 -6.14 -15.43 12.31
N ILE A 119 -5.80 -16.34 11.41
CA ILE A 119 -4.62 -17.20 11.51
C ILE A 119 -3.36 -16.37 11.20
N PRO A 120 -2.40 -16.22 12.14
CA PRO A 120 -1.25 -15.31 11.96
C PRO A 120 -0.41 -15.62 10.72
N VAL A 121 -0.23 -16.92 10.40
CA VAL A 121 0.55 -17.37 9.25
C VAL A 121 0.02 -16.80 7.93
N ILE A 122 -1.30 -16.69 7.77
CA ILE A 122 -1.92 -16.11 6.57
C ILE A 122 -1.55 -14.63 6.49
N GLY A 123 -1.67 -13.88 7.59
CA GLY A 123 -1.32 -12.45 7.64
C GLY A 123 0.15 -12.18 7.28
N TYR A 124 1.08 -13.00 7.77
CA TYR A 124 2.50 -12.92 7.40
C TYR A 124 2.73 -13.20 5.91
N TRP A 125 2.09 -14.22 5.33
CA TRP A 125 2.18 -14.48 3.89
C TRP A 125 1.61 -13.34 3.06
N THR A 126 0.52 -12.71 3.50
CA THR A 126 -0.01 -11.50 2.86
C THR A 126 1.00 -10.35 2.91
N ALA A 127 1.71 -10.15 4.03
CA ALA A 127 2.78 -9.16 4.14
C ALA A 127 3.93 -9.44 3.16
N ILE A 128 4.43 -10.68 3.15
CA ILE A 128 5.54 -11.12 2.30
C ILE A 128 5.19 -10.94 0.82
N LEU A 129 4.01 -11.40 0.38
CA LEU A 129 3.60 -11.30 -1.03
C LEU A 129 3.26 -9.86 -1.45
N SER A 130 2.80 -9.02 -0.52
CA SER A 130 2.61 -7.58 -0.76
C SER A 130 3.96 -6.89 -1.03
N LEU A 131 4.97 -7.22 -0.22
CA LEU A 131 6.35 -6.76 -0.39
C LEU A 131 6.93 -7.27 -1.71
N PHE A 132 6.78 -8.55 -2.00
CA PHE A 132 7.30 -9.17 -3.22
C PHE A 132 6.65 -8.58 -4.49
N THR A 133 5.35 -8.27 -4.44
CA THR A 133 4.65 -7.56 -5.52
C THR A 133 5.27 -6.19 -5.81
N ALA A 134 5.66 -5.44 -4.76
CA ALA A 134 6.34 -4.16 -4.90
C ALA A 134 7.78 -4.35 -5.44
N TYR A 135 8.50 -5.35 -4.93
CA TYR A 135 9.84 -5.71 -5.37
C TYR A 135 9.88 -6.03 -6.86
N VAL A 136 9.01 -6.90 -7.38
CA VAL A 136 8.98 -7.26 -8.81
C VAL A 136 8.72 -6.03 -9.70
N GLY A 137 7.92 -5.08 -9.22
CA GLY A 137 7.71 -3.80 -9.93
C GLY A 137 8.98 -2.96 -10.01
N LEU A 138 9.76 -2.90 -8.93
CA LEU A 138 11.06 -2.21 -8.88
C LEU A 138 12.15 -2.98 -9.63
N PHE A 139 12.09 -4.30 -9.64
CA PHE A 139 13.05 -5.16 -10.33
C PHE A 139 13.08 -4.85 -11.83
N GLY A 140 11.91 -4.69 -12.45
CA GLY A 140 11.82 -4.21 -13.84
C GLY A 140 12.51 -2.86 -14.04
N GLN A 141 12.30 -1.91 -13.13
CA GLN A 141 12.97 -0.60 -13.20
C GLN A 141 14.50 -0.70 -13.05
N ALA A 142 14.97 -1.59 -12.17
CA ALA A 142 16.40 -1.76 -11.87
C ALA A 142 17.19 -2.36 -13.04
N ILE A 143 16.55 -3.20 -13.86
CA ILE A 143 17.19 -3.84 -15.03
C ILE A 143 17.05 -3.04 -16.33
N GLY A 144 16.61 -1.77 -16.24
CA GLY A 144 16.52 -0.86 -17.38
C GLY A 144 15.15 -0.81 -18.07
N GLU A 145 14.19 -1.61 -17.62
CA GLU A 145 12.81 -1.57 -18.12
C GLU A 145 11.96 -0.51 -17.42
N ARG A 146 10.77 -0.23 -17.96
CA ARG A 146 9.81 0.65 -17.27
C ARG A 146 9.21 -0.06 -16.05
N ARG A 147 8.99 0.69 -14.96
CA ARG A 147 8.31 0.19 -13.76
C ARG A 147 6.94 -0.37 -14.11
N GLN A 148 6.69 -1.63 -13.73
CA GLN A 148 5.43 -2.30 -14.02
C GLN A 148 4.39 -2.04 -12.93
N PHE A 149 3.32 -1.31 -13.28
CA PHE A 149 2.20 -1.02 -12.37
C PHE A 149 1.01 -1.98 -12.52
N GLY A 150 1.02 -2.85 -13.53
CA GLY A 150 -0.09 -3.78 -13.83
C GLY A 150 -0.38 -4.80 -12.74
N GLY A 151 -1.55 -5.44 -12.87
CA GLY A 151 -2.10 -6.48 -11.98
C GLY A 151 -3.22 -5.96 -11.06
N ILE A 152 -4.04 -6.89 -10.57
CA ILE A 152 -5.26 -6.59 -9.79
C ILE A 152 -4.89 -6.05 -8.40
N MET A 153 -3.91 -6.68 -7.74
CA MET A 153 -3.58 -6.42 -6.33
C MET A 153 -2.51 -5.34 -6.18
N SER A 154 -2.85 -4.22 -6.79
CA SER A 154 -2.14 -2.96 -6.73
C SER A 154 -2.12 -2.41 -5.29
N LYS A 155 -1.12 -1.60 -4.90
CA LYS A 155 -0.98 -1.08 -3.51
C LYS A 155 -2.27 -0.44 -2.93
N PRO A 156 -2.95 0.52 -3.60
CA PRO A 156 -4.25 1.03 -3.14
C PRO A 156 -5.30 -0.06 -2.95
N TRP A 157 -5.39 -0.99 -3.91
CA TRP A 157 -6.36 -2.09 -3.86
C TRP A 157 -6.12 -3.00 -2.67
N ARG A 158 -4.87 -3.25 -2.27
CA ARG A 158 -4.57 -3.99 -1.03
C ARG A 158 -5.15 -3.32 0.21
N MET A 159 -4.94 -2.01 0.36
CA MET A 159 -5.44 -1.26 1.51
C MET A 159 -6.97 -1.18 1.52
N VAL A 160 -7.59 -1.04 0.33
CA VAL A 160 -9.06 -1.07 0.18
C VAL A 160 -9.62 -2.44 0.53
N THR A 161 -9.05 -3.53 -0.02
CA THR A 161 -9.50 -4.90 0.27
C THR A 161 -9.41 -5.22 1.76
N LEU A 162 -8.30 -4.85 2.42
CA LEU A 162 -8.16 -5.00 3.87
C LEU A 162 -9.21 -4.19 4.64
N SER A 163 -9.45 -2.94 4.22
CA SER A 163 -10.45 -2.06 4.84
C SER A 163 -11.86 -2.63 4.76
N LEU A 164 -12.24 -3.15 3.58
CA LEU A 164 -13.53 -3.79 3.36
C LEU A 164 -13.66 -5.09 4.19
N GLY A 165 -12.61 -5.90 4.26
CA GLY A 165 -12.59 -7.10 5.09
C GLY A 165 -12.77 -6.81 6.57
N ALA A 166 -12.10 -5.77 7.09
CA ALA A 166 -12.24 -5.32 8.47
C ALA A 166 -13.66 -4.84 8.79
N TRP A 167 -14.25 -4.01 7.93
CA TRP A 167 -15.62 -3.53 8.10
C TRP A 167 -16.65 -4.65 7.95
N ALA A 168 -16.47 -5.57 7.00
CA ALA A 168 -17.31 -6.75 6.86
C ALA A 168 -17.25 -7.62 8.13
N MET A 169 -16.05 -7.83 8.69
CA MET A 169 -15.89 -8.55 9.95
C MET A 169 -16.59 -7.85 11.13
N PHE A 170 -16.53 -6.51 11.19
CA PHE A 170 -17.26 -5.75 12.19
C PHE A 170 -18.79 -5.89 12.06
N MET A 171 -19.32 -5.86 10.83
CA MET A 171 -20.76 -5.98 10.54
C MET A 171 -21.30 -7.40 10.79
N CYS A 172 -20.54 -8.43 10.48
CA CYS A 172 -20.96 -9.84 10.61
C CYS A 172 -20.78 -10.45 12.00
N ARG A 173 -20.59 -9.60 13.03
CA ARG A 173 -20.28 -9.99 14.42
C ARG A 173 -21.30 -10.95 15.06
N SER A 174 -22.51 -11.04 14.52
CA SER A 174 -23.64 -11.75 15.13
C SER A 174 -23.95 -13.15 14.59
N GLY A 175 -23.05 -13.82 13.85
CA GLY A 175 -23.30 -15.25 13.52
C GLY A 175 -22.49 -15.93 12.42
N LEU A 176 -21.53 -15.25 11.77
CA LEU A 176 -20.76 -15.83 10.66
C LEU A 176 -19.23 -15.74 10.89
N HIS A 177 -18.80 -15.95 12.14
CA HIS A 177 -17.38 -15.95 12.47
C HIS A 177 -16.61 -17.16 11.92
N ASP A 178 -17.31 -18.19 11.47
CA ASP A 178 -16.70 -19.50 11.20
C ASP A 178 -17.20 -20.09 9.88
N PHE A 179 -16.69 -19.56 8.76
CA PHE A 179 -16.85 -20.20 7.44
C PHE A 179 -15.77 -21.30 7.30
N GLY A 180 -15.99 -22.43 7.98
CA GLY A 180 -15.09 -23.59 7.87
C GLY A 180 -13.73 -23.40 8.53
N ARG A 181 -13.68 -22.87 9.76
CA ARG A 181 -12.49 -22.53 10.59
C ARG A 181 -11.77 -21.24 10.23
N LEU A 182 -12.22 -20.55 9.18
CA LEU A 182 -11.61 -19.31 8.70
C LEU A 182 -12.55 -18.12 8.93
N THR A 183 -11.97 -17.03 9.41
CA THR A 183 -12.66 -15.75 9.61
C THR A 183 -12.77 -14.96 8.30
N ILE A 184 -13.54 -13.88 8.32
CA ILE A 184 -13.61 -12.92 7.20
C ILE A 184 -12.23 -12.31 6.90
N LEU A 185 -11.40 -12.05 7.93
CA LEU A 185 -10.04 -11.53 7.71
C LEU A 185 -9.12 -12.57 7.08
N ASP A 186 -9.26 -13.86 7.41
CA ASP A 186 -8.54 -14.94 6.74
C ASP A 186 -8.88 -14.98 5.24
N TRP A 187 -10.18 -15.00 4.91
CA TRP A 187 -10.63 -14.97 3.52
C TRP A 187 -10.17 -13.73 2.77
N THR A 188 -10.23 -12.57 3.41
CA THR A 188 -9.72 -11.30 2.86
C THR A 188 -8.24 -11.43 2.53
N CYS A 189 -7.43 -11.94 3.46
CA CYS A 189 -6.00 -12.10 3.28
C CYS A 189 -5.66 -13.16 2.22
N LEU A 190 -6.43 -14.25 2.11
CA LEU A 190 -6.28 -15.27 1.07
C LEU A 190 -6.59 -14.72 -0.33
N VAL A 191 -7.66 -13.93 -0.48
CA VAL A 191 -7.96 -13.21 -1.74
C VAL A 191 -6.81 -12.27 -2.10
N MET A 192 -6.26 -11.57 -1.11
CA MET A 192 -5.09 -10.70 -1.31
C MET A 192 -3.85 -11.47 -1.74
N ILE A 193 -3.57 -12.62 -1.13
CA ILE A 193 -2.48 -13.52 -1.51
C ILE A 193 -2.63 -13.96 -2.97
N ALA A 194 -3.80 -14.46 -3.36
CA ALA A 194 -4.09 -14.88 -4.73
C ALA A 194 -3.90 -13.73 -5.72
N GLY A 195 -4.43 -12.54 -5.41
CA GLY A 195 -4.27 -11.35 -6.23
C GLY A 195 -2.81 -10.87 -6.32
N CYS A 196 -2.02 -10.98 -5.24
CA CYS A 196 -0.59 -10.67 -5.25
C CYS A 196 0.16 -11.63 -6.17
N LEU A 197 -0.07 -12.94 -6.05
CA LEU A 197 0.55 -13.96 -6.92
C LEU A 197 0.24 -13.70 -8.40
N GLN A 198 -1.04 -13.45 -8.73
CA GLN A 198 -1.43 -13.09 -10.09
C GLN A 198 -0.69 -11.82 -10.56
N THR A 199 -0.60 -10.80 -9.70
CA THR A 199 0.09 -9.55 -10.02
C THR A 199 1.58 -9.75 -10.28
N ILE A 200 2.24 -10.56 -9.45
CA ILE A 200 3.65 -10.95 -9.61
C ILE A 200 3.85 -11.64 -10.96
N ILE A 201 3.01 -12.63 -11.30
CA ILE A 201 3.09 -13.35 -12.57
C ILE A 201 2.92 -12.40 -13.77
N ILE A 202 1.90 -11.53 -13.73
CA ILE A 202 1.64 -10.57 -14.82
C ILE A 202 2.84 -9.64 -15.01
N ARG A 203 3.38 -9.09 -13.91
CA ARG A 203 4.52 -8.16 -13.97
C ARG A 203 5.77 -8.86 -14.50
N LEU A 204 6.06 -10.07 -14.02
CA LEU A 204 7.22 -10.83 -14.45
C LEU A 204 7.13 -11.19 -15.93
N LYS A 205 5.97 -11.66 -16.41
CA LYS A 205 5.75 -11.94 -17.84
C LYS A 205 6.00 -10.69 -18.70
N ARG A 206 5.47 -9.54 -18.30
CA ARG A 206 5.68 -8.27 -19.03
C ARG A 206 7.14 -7.84 -19.06
N ILE A 207 7.87 -8.01 -17.95
CA ILE A 207 9.30 -7.70 -17.88
C ILE A 207 10.08 -8.62 -18.83
N VAL A 208 9.83 -9.93 -18.78
CA VAL A 208 10.51 -10.90 -19.65
C VAL A 208 10.25 -10.62 -21.13
N THR A 209 8.99 -10.35 -21.51
CA THR A 209 8.65 -10.00 -22.90
C THR A 209 9.36 -8.72 -23.35
N ALA A 210 9.38 -7.68 -22.52
CA ALA A 210 10.05 -6.42 -22.86
C ALA A 210 11.56 -6.60 -23.10
N LEU A 211 12.23 -7.41 -22.25
CA LEU A 211 13.64 -7.74 -22.43
C LEU A 211 13.92 -8.54 -23.71
N GLN A 212 13.02 -9.46 -24.08
CA GLN A 212 13.14 -10.25 -25.31
C GLN A 212 12.96 -9.39 -26.56
N ASP A 213 12.03 -8.43 -26.51
CA ASP A 213 11.78 -7.50 -27.61
C ASP A 213 12.91 -6.47 -27.77
N GLY A 214 13.52 -6.02 -26.67
CA GLY A 214 14.67 -5.10 -26.70
C GLY A 214 16.00 -5.74 -27.09
N ALA A 215 16.09 -7.08 -27.07
CA ALA A 215 17.25 -7.84 -27.54
C ALA A 215 17.20 -8.18 -29.04
N ARG A 216 16.09 -7.89 -29.73
CA ARG A 216 15.91 -8.04 -31.19
C ARG A 216 16.16 -6.73 -31.90
#